data_AF-A0A0D2D845-F1
#
_entry.id   AF-A0A0D2D845-F1
#
_cell.length_a   1.000
_cell.length_b   1.000
_cell.length_c   1.000
_cell.angle_alpha   90.00
_cell.angle_beta   90.00
_cell.angle_gamma   90.00
#
_symmetry.space_group_name_H-M   'P 1'
#
loop_
_entity.id
_entity.type
_entity.pdbx_description
1 polymer ?
#
loop_
_entity_poly.entity_id
_entity_poly.type
_entity_poly.pdbx_seq_one_letter_code
_entity_poly.pdbx_strand_id
1 'polypeptide(L)'
;MDLSPSTWRVLGLSVAGTYIGLGTFALTCPVLAGQGFGLYPHSSAATSSSSAAPGTNANPTKGSTAPPAHANVDVANHAAAVTTSMALLGARDLSIGLALAKFGTDSKLHEMGTLILAGMVLCVVDVYHIWRLRGSGWGAAFAAGAGIWIGIGAGLVQV
;
A
#
# COMPACT_ATOMS: atom_id res chain seq x y z
N MET A 1 11.20 -27.21 -13.10
CA MET A 1 10.25 -27.95 -12.24
C MET A 1 8.87 -27.59 -12.73
N ASP A 2 8.21 -28.49 -13.44
CA ASP A 2 6.89 -28.21 -14.02
C ASP A 2 5.83 -28.29 -12.92
N LEU A 3 5.33 -27.14 -12.51
CA LEU A 3 4.20 -27.05 -11.57
C LEU A 3 2.90 -27.39 -12.31
N SER A 4 2.00 -28.12 -11.65
CA SER A 4 0.69 -28.46 -12.20
C SER A 4 -0.13 -27.19 -12.50
N PRO A 5 -0.95 -27.14 -13.58
CA PRO A 5 -1.84 -26.02 -13.88
C PRO A 5 -2.76 -25.64 -12.72
N SER A 6 -3.17 -26.61 -11.90
CA SER A 6 -3.98 -26.34 -10.70
C SER A 6 -3.21 -25.55 -9.63
N THR A 7 -1.91 -25.81 -9.46
CA THR A 7 -1.04 -25.05 -8.56
C THR A 7 -0.89 -23.61 -9.02
N TRP A 8 -0.66 -23.39 -10.32
CA TRP A 8 -0.62 -22.05 -10.91
C TRP A 8 -1.93 -21.29 -10.73
N ARG A 9 -3.06 -21.98 -10.87
CA ARG A 9 -4.39 -21.38 -10.63
C ARG A 9 -4.55 -20.91 -9.19
N VAL A 10 -4.13 -21.72 -8.21
CA VAL A 10 -4.19 -21.34 -6.79
C VAL A 10 -3.26 -20.16 -6.49
N LEU A 11 -2.07 -20.12 -7.09
CA LEU A 11 -1.14 -19.01 -6.95
C LEU A 11 -1.70 -17.70 -7.54
N GLY A 12 -2.33 -17.74 -8.71
CA GLY A 12 -2.98 -16.53 -9.24
C GLY A 12 -4.22 -16.11 -8.45
N LEU A 13 -4.99 -17.06 -7.92
CA LEU A 13 -6.13 -16.77 -7.05
C LEU A 13 -5.71 -16.20 -5.69
N SER A 14 -4.54 -16.56 -5.15
CA SER A 14 -4.02 -15.94 -3.93
C SER A 14 -3.63 -14.48 -4.17
N VAL A 15 -3.04 -14.18 -5.32
CA VAL A 15 -2.79 -12.80 -5.78
C VAL A 15 -4.12 -12.04 -5.91
N ALA A 16 -5.14 -12.66 -6.52
CA ALA A 16 -6.48 -12.09 -6.62
C ALA A 16 -7.08 -11.74 -5.25
N GLY A 17 -7.02 -12.68 -4.29
CA GLY A 17 -7.52 -12.47 -2.94
C GLY A 17 -6.78 -11.33 -2.22
N THR A 18 -5.48 -11.18 -2.46
CA THR A 18 -4.70 -10.09 -1.89
C THR A 18 -5.13 -8.74 -2.45
N TYR A 19 -5.32 -8.62 -3.78
CA TYR A 19 -5.84 -7.41 -4.41
C TYR A 19 -7.25 -7.04 -3.93
N ILE A 20 -8.15 -8.02 -3.80
CA ILE A 20 -9.51 -7.80 -3.28
C ILE A 20 -9.44 -7.30 -1.82
N GLY A 21 -8.58 -7.91 -1.00
CA GLY A 21 -8.40 -7.52 0.39
C GLY A 21 -7.86 -6.10 0.53
N LEU A 22 -6.77 -5.78 -0.18
CA LEU A 22 -6.17 -4.44 -0.20
C LEU A 22 -7.15 -3.38 -0.74
N GLY A 23 -7.85 -3.70 -1.82
CA GLY A 23 -8.85 -2.82 -2.42
C GLY A 23 -10.02 -2.53 -1.48
N THR A 24 -10.60 -3.58 -0.88
CA THR A 24 -11.68 -3.46 0.10
C THR A 24 -11.24 -2.69 1.35
N PHE A 25 -10.03 -2.94 1.84
CA PHE A 25 -9.46 -2.22 2.98
C PHE A 25 -9.27 -0.73 2.68
N ALA A 26 -8.72 -0.38 1.51
CA ALA A 26 -8.52 1.01 1.12
C ALA A 26 -9.85 1.76 0.87
N LEU A 27 -10.89 1.06 0.43
CA LEU A 27 -12.24 1.62 0.27
C LEU A 27 -12.96 1.81 1.61
N THR A 28 -12.82 0.87 2.55
CA THR A 28 -13.53 0.93 3.85
C THR A 28 -12.80 1.77 4.89
N CYS A 29 -11.46 1.77 4.86
CA CYS A 29 -10.59 2.42 5.83
C CYS A 29 -9.51 3.27 5.13
N PRO A 30 -9.87 4.27 4.29
CA PRO A 30 -8.90 5.04 3.50
C PRO A 30 -7.87 5.81 4.34
N VAL A 31 -8.26 6.25 5.55
CA VAL A 31 -7.36 6.96 6.46
C VAL A 31 -6.27 6.03 7.03
N LEU A 32 -6.64 4.81 7.45
CA LEU A 32 -5.66 3.82 7.91
C LEU A 32 -4.75 3.36 6.75
N ALA A 33 -5.31 3.21 5.54
CA ALA A 33 -4.51 2.89 4.35
C ALA A 33 -3.46 3.98 4.10
N GLY A 34 -3.86 5.26 4.11
CA GLY A 34 -2.93 6.38 3.95
C GLY A 34 -1.87 6.46 5.05
N GLN A 35 -2.19 6.08 6.30
CA GLN A 35 -1.21 5.96 7.37
C GLN A 35 -0.20 4.85 7.11
N GLY A 36 -0.65 3.71 6.56
CA GLY A 36 0.22 2.59 6.16
C GLY A 36 1.27 2.99 5.12
N PHE A 37 0.90 3.86 4.18
CA PHE A 37 1.81 4.45 3.19
C PHE A 37 2.67 5.61 3.71
N GLY A 38 2.45 6.07 4.95
CA GLY A 38 3.18 7.20 5.53
C GLY A 38 2.78 8.55 4.94
N LEU A 39 1.59 8.67 4.36
CA LEU A 39 1.07 9.91 3.76
C LEU A 39 0.53 10.89 4.82
N TYR A 40 0.18 10.38 6.00
CA TYR A 40 -0.12 11.23 7.15
C TYR A 40 1.16 11.51 7.93
N PRO A 41 1.41 12.75 8.35
CA PRO A 41 2.47 13.02 9.31
C PRO A 41 2.20 12.18 10.56
N HIS A 42 3.16 11.34 10.94
CA HIS A 42 3.13 10.72 12.26
C HIS A 42 3.00 11.86 13.27
N SER A 43 1.98 11.81 14.13
CA SER A 43 2.01 12.54 15.39
C SER A 43 3.16 11.97 16.23
N SER A 44 4.39 12.36 15.90
CA SER A 44 5.55 12.24 16.78
C SER A 44 5.44 13.33 17.84
N ALA A 45 4.39 13.27 18.65
CA ALA A 45 4.26 14.03 19.89
C ALA A 45 3.25 13.30 20.78
N ALA A 46 3.75 12.78 21.91
CA ALA A 46 3.05 11.97 22.91
C ALA A 46 2.64 10.58 22.39
N THR A 47 3.42 9.52 22.60
CA THR A 47 3.61 8.96 23.94
C THR A 47 4.82 8.01 23.91
N SER A 48 6.02 8.57 24.09
CA SER A 48 7.16 7.79 24.57
C SER A 48 6.95 7.56 26.06
N SER A 49 6.40 6.41 26.42
CA SER A 49 6.32 5.98 27.81
C SER A 49 7.69 5.49 28.30
N SER A 50 8.11 6.07 29.41
CA SER A 50 9.01 5.55 30.45
C SER A 50 10.51 5.95 30.40
N SER A 51 10.86 6.76 31.41
CA SER A 51 12.02 6.60 32.30
C SER A 51 13.39 7.19 31.90
N ALA A 52 13.64 8.46 32.24
CA ALA A 52 14.88 8.95 32.86
C ALA A 52 14.72 10.40 33.36
N ALA A 53 15.30 10.71 34.51
CA ALA A 53 15.11 11.95 35.30
C ALA A 53 16.13 13.07 34.96
N PRO A 54 16.24 14.17 35.75
CA PRO A 54 16.10 15.56 35.30
C PRO A 54 17.43 16.23 34.96
N GLY A 55 17.49 16.92 33.82
CA GLY A 55 18.61 17.77 33.42
C GLY A 55 18.10 18.98 32.67
N THR A 56 18.14 20.14 33.33
CA THR A 56 17.85 21.47 32.83
C THR A 56 18.41 21.71 31.44
N ASN A 57 17.54 22.10 30.50
CA ASN A 57 17.85 23.08 29.46
C ASN A 57 16.55 23.75 29.03
N ALA A 58 16.33 24.93 29.61
CA ALA A 58 15.27 25.84 29.22
C ALA A 58 15.48 26.29 27.77
N ASN A 59 14.50 26.05 26.91
CA ASN A 59 14.32 26.83 25.70
C ASN A 59 12.96 27.56 25.78
N PRO A 60 12.94 28.88 26.04
CA PRO A 60 11.71 29.63 26.20
C PRO A 60 11.28 30.19 24.85
N THR A 61 10.56 29.41 24.03
CA THR A 61 9.76 29.95 22.91
C THR A 61 8.76 28.91 22.40
N LYS A 62 7.93 28.35 23.29
CA LYS A 62 6.68 27.71 22.87
C LYS A 62 5.57 28.76 22.96
N GLY A 63 5.63 29.72 22.05
CA GLY A 63 4.55 30.68 21.83
C GLY A 63 3.32 29.92 21.39
N SER A 64 2.33 29.83 22.29
CA SER A 64 0.95 29.45 21.99
C SER A 64 0.35 30.49 21.03
N THR A 65 0.67 30.38 19.75
CA THR A 65 -0.13 30.97 18.68
C THR A 65 -0.86 29.81 18.04
N ALA A 66 -2.20 29.88 18.05
CA ALA A 66 -3.00 28.96 17.26
C ALA A 66 -2.41 28.93 15.83
N PRO A 67 -2.25 27.75 15.21
CA PRO A 67 -1.75 27.69 13.84
C PRO A 67 -2.63 28.60 12.98
N PRO A 68 -2.03 29.42 12.12
CA PRO A 68 -2.78 30.42 11.38
C PRO A 68 -3.85 29.72 10.54
N ALA A 69 -5.05 30.32 10.42
CA ALA A 69 -6.25 29.65 9.90
C ALA A 69 -6.04 28.93 8.55
N HIS A 70 -5.14 29.42 7.70
CA HIS A 70 -4.75 28.80 6.44
C HIS A 70 -4.04 27.44 6.60
N ALA A 71 -3.21 27.25 7.63
CA ALA A 71 -2.54 25.97 7.87
C ALA A 71 -3.54 24.84 8.22
N ASN A 72 -4.63 25.16 8.92
CA ASN A 72 -5.68 24.19 9.21
C ASN A 72 -6.49 23.81 7.96
N VAL A 73 -6.70 24.77 7.04
CA VAL A 73 -7.39 24.54 5.76
C VAL A 73 -6.52 23.68 4.83
N ASP A 74 -5.21 23.93 4.79
CA ASP A 74 -4.26 23.14 3.99
C ASP A 74 -4.16 21.69 4.48
N VAL A 75 -4.14 21.47 5.80
CA VAL A 75 -4.16 20.13 6.40
C VAL A 75 -5.46 19.40 6.08
N ALA A 76 -6.62 20.08 6.13
CA ALA A 76 -7.91 19.49 5.77
C ALA A 76 -7.98 19.13 4.28
N ASN A 77 -7.49 20.01 3.40
CA ASN A 77 -7.42 19.76 1.96
C ASN A 77 -6.49 18.59 1.62
N HIS A 78 -5.34 18.50 2.29
CA HIS A 78 -4.41 17.38 2.13
C HIS A 78 -5.03 16.06 2.59
N ALA A 79 -5.70 16.04 3.74
CA ALA A 79 -6.39 14.85 4.24
C ALA A 79 -7.52 14.41 3.29
N ALA A 80 -8.28 15.35 2.72
CA ALA A 80 -9.31 15.05 1.73
C ALA A 80 -8.70 14.45 0.46
N ALA A 81 -7.63 15.06 -0.07
CA ALA A 81 -6.93 14.58 -1.26
C ALA A 81 -6.36 13.16 -1.05
N VAL A 82 -5.68 12.92 0.08
CA VAL A 82 -5.15 11.59 0.42
C VAL A 82 -6.27 10.56 0.52
N THR A 83 -7.39 10.90 1.15
CA THR A 83 -8.55 10.00 1.27
C THR A 83 -9.11 9.63 -0.10
N THR A 84 -9.27 10.61 -1.00
CA THR A 84 -9.72 10.36 -2.38
C THR A 84 -8.72 9.51 -3.16
N SER A 85 -7.42 9.79 -3.03
CA SER A 85 -6.37 8.99 -3.67
C SER A 85 -6.36 7.55 -3.17
N MET A 86 -6.54 7.33 -1.86
CA MET A 86 -6.62 5.98 -1.28
C MET A 86 -7.88 5.24 -1.74
N ALA A 87 -9.03 5.92 -1.85
CA ALA A 87 -10.24 5.31 -2.37
C ALA A 87 -10.11 4.90 -3.84
N LEU A 88 -9.48 5.75 -4.68
CA LEU A 88 -9.20 5.44 -6.08
C LEU A 88 -8.21 4.28 -6.22
N LEU A 89 -7.17 4.25 -5.38
CA LEU A 89 -6.24 3.12 -5.30
C LEU A 89 -6.96 1.82 -4.93
N GLY A 90 -7.88 1.90 -3.97
CA GLY A 90 -8.68 0.76 -3.53
C GLY A 90 -9.62 0.24 -4.63
N ALA A 91 -10.29 1.14 -5.34
CA ALA A 91 -11.15 0.77 -6.47
C ALA A 91 -10.37 0.10 -7.61
N ARG A 92 -9.16 0.59 -7.89
CA ARG A 92 -8.22 -0.02 -8.85
C ARG A 92 -7.86 -1.44 -8.43
N ASP A 93 -7.41 -1.62 -7.20
CA ASP A 93 -6.97 -2.92 -6.68
C ASP A 93 -8.13 -3.92 -6.63
N LEU A 94 -9.33 -3.48 -6.23
CA LEU A 94 -10.53 -4.31 -6.26
C LEU A 94 -10.89 -4.74 -7.70
N SER A 95 -10.77 -3.84 -8.67
CA SER A 95 -11.05 -4.13 -10.08
C SER A 95 -10.09 -5.18 -10.64
N ILE A 96 -8.79 -5.04 -10.34
CA ILE A 96 -7.75 -6.03 -10.73
C ILE A 96 -8.05 -7.37 -10.05
N GLY A 97 -8.34 -7.38 -8.75
CA GLY A 97 -8.64 -8.58 -7.99
C GLY A 97 -9.87 -9.33 -8.52
N LEU A 98 -10.94 -8.62 -8.84
CA LEU A 98 -12.15 -9.20 -9.45
C LEU A 98 -11.88 -9.77 -10.85
N ALA A 99 -11.08 -9.08 -11.66
CA ALA A 99 -10.68 -9.58 -12.98
C ALA A 99 -9.86 -10.88 -12.86
N LEU A 100 -8.89 -10.93 -11.93
CA LEU A 100 -8.12 -12.15 -11.66
C LEU A 100 -8.99 -13.29 -11.15
N ALA A 101 -9.95 -13.01 -10.26
CA ALA A 101 -10.89 -14.01 -9.77
C ALA A 101 -11.70 -14.63 -10.93
N LYS A 102 -12.18 -13.78 -11.85
CA LYS A 102 -12.92 -14.22 -13.04
C LYS A 102 -12.05 -15.03 -14.01
N PHE A 103 -10.79 -14.65 -14.23
CA PHE A 103 -9.87 -15.46 -15.04
C PHE A 103 -9.51 -16.79 -14.37
N GLY A 104 -9.41 -16.80 -13.04
CA GLY A 104 -9.22 -18.01 -12.25
C GLY A 104 -10.39 -18.98 -12.32
N THR A 105 -11.64 -18.49 -12.32
CA THR A 105 -12.83 -19.34 -12.52
C THR A 105 -12.90 -19.88 -13.94
N ASP A 106 -12.58 -19.05 -14.94
CA ASP A 106 -12.58 -19.43 -16.35
C ASP A 106 -11.35 -20.28 -16.76
N SER A 107 -10.44 -20.56 -15.82
CA SER A 107 -9.19 -21.29 -16.04
C SER A 107 -8.29 -20.69 -17.13
N LYS A 108 -8.38 -19.38 -17.37
CA LYS A 108 -7.56 -18.63 -18.34
C LYS A 108 -6.26 -18.18 -17.68
N LEU A 109 -5.35 -19.12 -17.47
CA LEU A 109 -4.09 -18.89 -16.74
C LEU A 109 -3.20 -17.84 -17.41
N HIS A 110 -3.07 -17.89 -18.73
CA HIS A 110 -2.26 -16.95 -19.50
C HIS A 110 -2.75 -15.49 -19.37
N GLU A 111 -4.06 -15.27 -19.44
CA GLU A 111 -4.68 -13.95 -19.25
C GLU A 111 -4.50 -13.44 -17.81
N MET A 112 -4.63 -14.36 -16.84
CA MET A 112 -4.41 -14.06 -15.43
C MET A 112 -2.97 -13.62 -15.18
N GLY A 113 -1.99 -14.34 -15.73
CA GLY A 113 -0.57 -13.98 -15.64
C GLY A 113 -0.26 -12.63 -16.30
N THR A 114 -0.84 -12.38 -17.47
CA THR A 114 -0.70 -11.10 -18.19
C THR A 114 -1.22 -9.93 -17.35
N LEU A 115 -2.38 -10.08 -16.70
CA LEU A 115 -2.94 -9.05 -15.84
C LEU A 115 -2.07 -8.81 -14.58
N ILE A 116 -1.53 -9.87 -13.96
CA ILE A 116 -0.60 -9.75 -12.83
C ILE A 116 0.65 -8.97 -13.24
N LEU A 117 1.25 -9.31 -14.39
CA LEU A 117 2.43 -8.62 -14.92
C LEU A 117 2.13 -7.16 -15.27
N ALA A 118 0.95 -6.85 -15.82
CA ALA A 118 0.52 -5.48 -16.05
C ALA A 118 0.39 -4.69 -14.73
N GLY A 119 -0.12 -5.33 -13.67
CA GLY A 119 -0.22 -4.74 -12.33
C GLY A 119 1.13 -4.42 -11.69
N MET A 120 2.23 -5.06 -12.11
CA MET A 120 3.57 -4.81 -11.57
C MET A 120 4.05 -3.38 -11.76
N VAL A 121 3.55 -2.67 -12.78
CA VAL A 121 3.85 -1.25 -12.98
C VAL A 121 3.45 -0.44 -11.75
N LEU A 122 2.29 -0.76 -11.16
CA LEU A 122 1.78 -0.09 -9.97
C LEU A 122 2.60 -0.46 -8.74
N CYS A 123 2.97 -1.74 -8.60
CA CYS A 123 3.85 -2.17 -7.51
C CYS A 123 5.22 -1.48 -7.54
N VAL A 124 5.80 -1.24 -8.72
CA VAL A 124 7.08 -0.50 -8.83
C VAL A 124 6.92 0.94 -8.35
N VAL A 125 5.83 1.61 -8.73
CA VAL A 125 5.52 2.97 -8.28
C VAL A 125 5.28 3.00 -6.77
N ASP A 126 4.53 2.05 -6.23
CA ASP A 126 4.24 1.93 -4.80
C ASP A 126 5.52 1.66 -3.98
N VAL A 127 6.40 0.76 -4.45
CA VAL A 127 7.73 0.50 -3.84
C VAL A 127 8.59 1.76 -3.86
N TYR A 128 8.63 2.48 -4.98
CA TYR A 128 9.42 3.72 -5.09
C TYR A 128 8.93 4.79 -4.11
N HIS A 129 7.61 4.99 -4.01
CA HIS A 129 7.03 5.93 -3.06
C HIS A 129 7.25 5.51 -1.60
N ILE A 130 7.05 4.23 -1.26
CA ILE A 130 7.30 3.72 0.10
C ILE A 130 8.78 3.84 0.46
N TRP A 131 9.68 3.54 -0.47
CA TRP A 131 11.11 3.68 -0.25
C TRP A 131 11.48 5.14 0.05
N ARG A 132 10.88 6.09 -0.67
CA ARG A 132 11.09 7.53 -0.46
C ARG A 132 10.49 8.03 0.86
N LEU A 133 9.34 7.50 1.29
CA LEU A 133 8.59 8.00 2.45
C LEU A 133 8.95 7.29 3.78
N ARG A 134 9.12 5.96 3.77
CA ARG A 134 9.37 5.13 4.98
C ARG A 134 10.78 4.54 5.05
N GLY A 135 11.61 4.76 4.01
CA GLY A 135 13.01 4.36 3.98
C GLY A 135 13.29 2.95 3.43
N SER A 136 14.57 2.58 3.43
CA SER A 136 15.11 1.40 2.74
C SER A 136 14.52 0.06 3.21
N GLY A 137 14.20 -0.09 4.50
CA GLY A 137 13.72 -1.36 5.04
C GLY A 137 12.33 -1.73 4.51
N TRP A 138 11.39 -0.78 4.56
CA TRP A 138 10.03 -0.98 4.05
C TRP A 138 10.01 -1.10 2.53
N GLY A 139 10.81 -0.31 1.81
CA GLY A 139 10.94 -0.43 0.36
C GLY A 139 11.41 -1.83 -0.08
N ALA A 140 12.41 -2.40 0.61
CA ALA A 140 12.91 -3.75 0.31
C ALA A 140 11.87 -4.84 0.56
N ALA A 141 11.06 -4.73 1.62
CA ALA A 141 9.99 -5.69 1.92
C ALA A 141 8.92 -5.72 0.81
N PHE A 142 8.49 -4.56 0.33
CA PHE A 142 7.55 -4.48 -0.79
C PHE A 142 8.18 -4.94 -2.11
N ALA A 143 9.47 -4.67 -2.33
CA ALA A 143 10.19 -5.17 -3.50
C ALA A 143 10.29 -6.71 -3.51
N ALA A 144 10.47 -7.34 -2.36
CA ALA A 144 10.45 -8.80 -2.23
C ALA A 144 9.07 -9.37 -2.60
N GLY A 145 7.98 -8.77 -2.08
CA GLY A 145 6.61 -9.15 -2.43
C GLY A 145 6.33 -9.00 -3.93
N ALA A 146 6.76 -7.88 -4.51
CA ALA A 146 6.68 -7.63 -5.95
C ALA A 146 7.44 -8.70 -6.76
N GLY A 147 8.64 -9.09 -6.31
CA GLY A 147 9.42 -10.16 -6.95
C GLY A 147 8.68 -11.50 -6.96
N ILE A 148 8.00 -11.86 -5.86
CA ILE A 148 7.18 -13.08 -5.79
C ILE A 148 6.04 -13.01 -6.81
N TRP A 149 5.36 -11.87 -6.92
CA TRP A 149 4.25 -11.68 -7.87
C TRP A 149 4.71 -11.71 -9.33
N ILE A 150 5.89 -11.17 -9.64
CA ILE A 150 6.52 -11.32 -10.98
C ILE A 150 6.74 -12.80 -11.28
N GLY A 151 7.29 -13.57 -10.33
CA GLY A 151 7.50 -15.00 -10.50
C GLY A 151 6.20 -15.75 -10.77
N ILE A 152 5.13 -15.40 -10.04
CA ILE A 152 3.80 -15.98 -10.24
C ILE A 152 3.23 -15.63 -11.62
N GLY A 153 3.28 -14.35 -12.00
CA GLY A 153 2.76 -13.87 -13.28
C GLY A 153 3.51 -14.44 -14.48
N ALA A 154 4.85 -14.45 -14.44
CA ALA A 154 5.69 -15.00 -15.51
C ALA A 154 5.46 -16.50 -15.67
N GLY A 155 5.31 -17.25 -14.57
CA GLY A 155 5.00 -18.67 -14.64
C GLY A 155 3.60 -18.96 -15.19
N LEU A 156 2.60 -18.14 -14.86
CA LEU A 156 1.25 -18.24 -15.43
C LEU A 156 1.18 -17.97 -16.94
N VAL A 157 2.07 -17.12 -17.46
CA VAL A 157 2.16 -16.82 -18.91
C VAL A 157 2.88 -17.93 -19.69
N GLN A 158 3.68 -18.76 -19.02
CA GLN A 158 4.44 -19.82 -19.67
C GLN A 158 3.70 -21.17 -19.72
N VAL A 159 2.53 -21.27 -19.10
CA VAL A 159 1.71 -22.49 -18.96
C VAL A 159 0.50 -22.42 -19.88
#